data_AF-A0A9P9Z0K9-F1
#
_entry.id   AF-A0A9P9Z0K9-F1
#
_cell.length_a   1.000
_cell.length_b   1.000
_cell.length_c   1.000
_cell.angle_alpha   90.00
_cell.angle_beta   90.00
_cell.angle_gamma   90.00
#
_symmetry.space_group_name_H-M   'P 1'
#
loop_
_entity.id
_entity.type
_entity.pdbx_description
1 polymer ?
#
loop_
_entity_poly.entity_id
_entity_poly.type
_entity_poly.pdbx_seq_one_letter_code
_entity_poly.pdbx_strand_id
1 'polypeptide(L)'
;MPDSPPPASNCEQALIQLKNFGYAFDGDGVLRKIDPATGEPGTEQFSYNVSNDANENENHYQKLANQIPEIVYALLEKNGLSRTYIPLNKTPERSSFIYSQPAKLSQSKKLLVLIHGSGLVKAGQWARSLIINNSLDHGSQLPYVRQAQKLGYDLLITNTNDCTRFYNGKDNLIEGVETPLKHTKYVWKNIVLPSKPESVENFLDFFKESVFAIAFTDAVMGSPQSKYRDYMCDVTCDWVASNTPLDTPVSQSKKSIRRVSAGHTKHEWTSYSAIDSIFKFIEEKYEHRQNKK
;
A
#
# COMPACT_ATOMS: atom_id res chain seq x y z
N MET A 1 22.07 22.81 7.18
CA MET A 1 21.15 22.16 8.14
C MET A 1 21.61 20.72 8.24
N PRO A 2 21.73 20.11 9.43
CA PRO A 2 22.38 18.80 9.51
C PRO A 2 21.47 17.78 8.83
N ASP A 3 22.08 17.08 7.88
CA ASP A 3 21.48 16.10 7.00
C ASP A 3 20.77 15.02 7.82
N SER A 4 19.44 14.96 7.71
CA SER A 4 18.74 13.69 7.89
C SER A 4 19.38 12.72 6.89
N PRO A 5 20.01 11.62 7.33
CA PRO A 5 20.81 10.83 6.42
C PRO A 5 19.91 10.29 5.31
N PRO A 6 20.40 10.21 4.07
CA PRO A 6 19.58 9.87 2.91
C PRO A 6 18.93 8.48 3.08
N PRO A 7 17.82 8.19 2.39
CA PRO A 7 17.08 6.92 2.48
C PRO A 7 17.95 5.65 2.39
N ALA A 8 19.06 5.72 1.67
CA ALA A 8 20.06 4.66 1.56
C ALA A 8 20.56 4.20 2.94
N SER A 9 20.80 5.14 3.86
CA SER A 9 21.32 4.84 5.20
C SER A 9 20.33 4.05 6.08
N ASN A 10 19.03 4.34 6.00
CA ASN A 10 18.01 3.64 6.80
C ASN A 10 17.75 2.23 6.25
N CYS A 11 17.72 2.08 4.92
CA CYS A 11 17.58 0.77 4.30
C CYS A 11 18.81 -0.11 4.58
N GLU A 12 20.03 0.44 4.47
CA GLU A 12 21.25 -0.27 4.82
C GLU A 12 21.24 -0.73 6.29
N GLN A 13 20.82 0.14 7.22
CA GLN A 13 20.65 -0.23 8.62
C GLN A 13 19.63 -1.35 8.80
N ALA A 14 18.47 -1.26 8.14
CA ALA A 14 17.44 -2.30 8.20
C ALA A 14 17.95 -3.65 7.66
N LEU A 15 18.70 -3.64 6.56
CA LEU A 15 19.34 -4.84 6.00
C LEU A 15 20.40 -5.41 6.94
N ILE A 16 21.21 -4.57 7.60
CA ILE A 16 22.16 -5.01 8.62
C ILE A 16 21.44 -5.67 9.80
N GLN A 17 20.33 -5.08 10.28
CA GLN A 17 19.53 -5.67 11.36
C GLN A 17 18.92 -7.02 10.94
N LEU A 18 18.41 -7.15 9.72
CA LEU A 18 17.96 -8.45 9.20
C LEU A 18 19.10 -9.48 9.21
N LYS A 19 20.30 -9.10 8.76
CA LYS A 19 21.47 -9.98 8.81
C LYS A 19 21.82 -10.39 10.24
N ASN A 20 21.74 -9.47 11.20
CA ASN A 20 21.96 -9.77 12.62
C ASN A 20 20.90 -10.73 13.19
N PHE A 21 19.69 -10.76 12.63
CA PHE A 21 18.67 -11.75 12.94
C PHE A 21 18.85 -13.08 12.19
N GLY A 22 19.88 -13.20 11.34
CA GLY A 22 20.20 -14.39 10.57
C GLY A 22 19.43 -14.51 9.25
N TYR A 23 18.88 -13.41 8.74
CA TYR A 23 18.06 -13.41 7.52
C TYR A 23 18.50 -12.38 6.48
N ALA A 24 18.30 -12.71 5.21
CA ALA A 24 18.48 -11.81 4.08
C ALA A 24 17.51 -12.17 2.94
N PHE A 25 17.14 -11.19 2.13
CA PHE A 25 16.36 -11.45 0.91
C PHE A 25 17.27 -11.98 -0.19
N ASP A 26 16.83 -13.04 -0.87
CA ASP A 26 17.50 -13.55 -2.08
C ASP A 26 17.17 -12.69 -3.32
N GLY A 27 17.72 -13.09 -4.48
CA GLY A 27 17.52 -12.36 -5.74
C GLY A 27 16.06 -12.32 -6.22
N ASP A 28 15.23 -13.26 -5.76
CA ASP A 28 13.79 -13.33 -6.05
C ASP A 28 12.95 -12.58 -4.98
N GLY A 29 13.62 -11.97 -4.01
CA GLY A 29 12.98 -11.23 -2.93
C GLY A 29 12.32 -12.12 -1.88
N VAL A 30 12.71 -13.39 -1.77
CA VAL A 30 12.27 -14.31 -0.71
C VAL A 30 13.20 -14.16 0.48
N LEU A 31 12.64 -14.06 1.69
CA LEU A 31 13.44 -14.00 2.91
C LEU A 31 13.99 -15.39 3.24
N ARG A 32 15.32 -15.49 3.29
CA ARG A 32 16.05 -16.74 3.58
C ARG A 32 16.89 -16.61 4.82
N LYS A 33 17.12 -17.73 5.50
CA LYS A 33 18.19 -17.82 6.49
C LYS A 33 19.53 -17.65 5.79
N ILE A 34 20.43 -16.94 6.44
CA ILE A 34 21.81 -16.76 5.97
C ILE A 34 22.57 -18.07 6.19
N ASP A 35 23.32 -18.48 5.16
CA ASP A 35 24.29 -19.55 5.28
C ASP A 35 25.51 -19.05 6.06
N PRO A 36 25.83 -19.62 7.24
CA PRO A 36 26.95 -19.19 8.06
C PRO A 36 28.32 -19.31 7.36
N ALA A 37 28.44 -20.19 6.36
CA ALA A 37 29.70 -20.37 5.64
C ALA A 37 29.98 -19.25 4.63
N THR A 38 28.93 -18.65 4.05
CA THR A 38 29.04 -17.67 2.96
C THR A 38 28.64 -16.26 3.37
N GLY A 39 27.81 -16.11 4.40
CA GLY A 39 27.21 -14.83 4.78
C GLY A 39 26.10 -14.35 3.84
N GLU A 40 25.69 -15.21 2.90
CA GLU A 40 24.69 -14.93 1.86
C GLU A 40 23.37 -15.69 2.13
N PRO A 41 22.24 -15.28 1.50
CA PRO A 41 20.99 -16.01 1.58
C PRO A 41 21.14 -17.48 1.17
N GLY A 42 20.80 -18.40 2.07
CA GLY A 42 20.76 -19.84 1.80
C GLY A 42 19.42 -20.28 1.17
N THR A 43 19.10 -21.57 1.28
CA THR A 43 17.85 -22.13 0.74
C THR A 43 16.70 -22.18 1.75
N GLU A 44 17.01 -22.17 3.05
CA GLU A 44 15.99 -22.25 4.12
C GLU A 44 15.19 -20.95 4.25
N GLN A 45 13.86 -21.08 4.43
CA GLN A 45 12.95 -19.96 4.63
C GLN A 45 12.92 -19.47 6.09
N PHE A 46 12.19 -18.38 6.32
CA PHE A 46 11.85 -17.89 7.66
C PHE A 46 11.27 -18.97 8.56
N SER A 47 11.69 -18.99 9.83
CA SER A 47 11.11 -19.84 10.87
C SER A 47 10.63 -18.99 12.04
N TYR A 48 9.35 -19.12 12.37
CA TYR A 48 8.74 -18.40 13.50
C TYR A 48 9.15 -18.99 14.85
N ASN A 49 9.24 -20.32 14.96
CA ASN A 49 9.53 -21.02 16.21
C ASN A 49 11.05 -21.15 16.39
N VAL A 50 11.70 -20.06 16.78
CA VAL A 50 13.15 -20.01 17.07
C VAL A 50 13.48 -20.48 18.49
N SER A 51 12.50 -20.50 19.39
CA SER A 51 12.60 -21.07 20.73
C SER A 51 11.28 -21.75 21.16
N ASN A 52 11.30 -22.39 22.33
CA ASN A 52 10.10 -22.98 22.94
C ASN A 52 9.21 -21.94 23.66
N ASP A 53 9.65 -20.68 23.74
CA ASP A 53 8.89 -19.59 24.37
C ASP A 53 8.15 -18.76 23.30
N ALA A 54 6.83 -18.72 23.41
CA ALA A 54 5.98 -17.99 22.47
C ALA A 54 6.24 -16.47 22.45
N ASN A 55 6.61 -15.87 23.59
CA ASN A 55 6.94 -14.45 23.67
C ASN A 55 8.29 -14.15 23.01
N GLU A 56 9.26 -15.03 23.14
CA GLU A 56 10.54 -14.90 22.43
C GLU A 56 10.35 -14.97 20.92
N ASN A 57 9.54 -15.92 20.45
CA ASN A 57 9.19 -16.07 19.03
C ASN A 57 8.48 -14.82 18.48
N GLU A 58 7.48 -14.32 19.20
CA GLU A 58 6.76 -13.09 18.81
C GLU A 58 7.70 -11.87 18.80
N ASN A 59 8.55 -11.73 19.82
CA ASN A 59 9.54 -10.65 19.89
C ASN A 59 10.55 -10.71 18.74
N HIS A 60 11.02 -11.91 18.40
CA HIS A 60 11.92 -12.12 17.25
C HIS A 60 11.22 -11.72 15.95
N TYR A 61 9.99 -12.20 15.73
CA TYR A 61 9.19 -11.87 14.57
C TYR A 61 8.95 -10.35 14.44
N GLN A 62 8.56 -9.66 15.52
CA GLN A 62 8.33 -8.22 15.46
C GLN A 62 9.62 -7.43 15.20
N LYS A 63 10.75 -7.81 15.80
CA LYS A 63 12.06 -7.16 15.52
C LYS A 63 12.42 -7.25 14.05
N LEU A 64 12.21 -8.41 13.43
CA LEU A 64 12.41 -8.64 12.01
C LEU A 64 11.41 -7.83 11.16
N ALA A 65 10.12 -7.95 11.48
CA ALA A 65 9.04 -7.27 10.76
C ALA A 65 9.18 -5.75 10.78
N ASN A 66 9.79 -5.18 11.83
CA ASN A 66 10.05 -3.74 11.94
C ASN A 66 11.16 -3.23 10.99
N GLN A 67 11.95 -4.12 10.38
CA GLN A 67 12.96 -3.73 9.37
C GLN A 67 12.35 -3.61 7.96
N ILE A 68 11.22 -4.28 7.71
CA ILE A 68 10.59 -4.35 6.39
C ILE A 68 10.23 -2.99 5.79
N PRO A 69 9.67 -2.01 6.54
CA PRO A 69 9.25 -0.74 5.96
C PRO A 69 10.36 0.01 5.22
N GLU A 70 11.55 0.15 5.81
CA GLU A 70 12.66 0.89 5.18
C GLU A 70 13.19 0.21 3.91
N ILE A 71 13.15 -1.12 3.85
CA ILE A 71 13.52 -1.89 2.66
C ILE A 71 12.49 -1.65 1.54
N VAL A 72 11.20 -1.75 1.86
CA VAL A 72 10.12 -1.48 0.88
C VAL A 72 10.17 -0.04 0.39
N TYR A 73 10.46 0.92 1.26
CA TYR A 73 10.64 2.32 0.88
C TYR A 73 11.77 2.52 -0.15
N ALA A 74 12.95 1.95 0.10
CA ALA A 74 14.06 2.02 -0.84
C ALA A 74 13.71 1.36 -2.19
N LEU A 75 12.94 0.26 -2.16
CA LEU A 75 12.46 -0.40 -3.38
C LEU A 75 11.47 0.49 -4.16
N LEU A 76 10.55 1.20 -3.48
CA LEU A 76 9.67 2.16 -4.14
C LEU A 76 10.46 3.31 -4.78
N GLU A 77 11.45 3.84 -4.08
CA GLU A 77 12.32 4.90 -4.62
C GLU A 77 13.15 4.42 -5.81
N LYS A 78 13.66 3.18 -5.75
CA LYS A 78 14.33 2.52 -6.88
C LYS A 78 13.41 2.32 -8.09
N ASN A 79 12.10 2.19 -7.86
CA ASN A 79 11.09 2.15 -8.92
C ASN A 79 10.66 3.56 -9.39
N GLY A 80 11.36 4.63 -8.98
CA GLY A 80 11.15 5.98 -9.48
C GLY A 80 10.09 6.79 -8.73
N LEU A 81 9.59 6.30 -7.59
CA LEU A 81 8.67 7.06 -6.76
C LEU A 81 9.42 8.04 -5.85
N SER A 82 8.84 9.21 -5.63
CA SER A 82 9.41 10.26 -4.77
C SER A 82 8.55 10.49 -3.53
N ARG A 83 9.18 10.74 -2.38
CA ARG A 83 8.48 11.13 -1.15
C ARG A 83 8.00 12.58 -1.23
N THR A 84 6.75 12.80 -0.85
CA THR A 84 6.20 14.12 -0.54
C THR A 84 5.73 14.12 0.91
N TYR A 85 6.33 14.99 1.73
CA TYR A 85 5.96 15.10 3.15
C TYR A 85 4.65 15.83 3.33
N ILE A 86 3.81 15.30 4.23
CA ILE A 86 2.51 15.89 4.58
C ILE A 86 2.30 15.95 6.09
N PRO A 87 1.70 17.02 6.63
CA PRO A 87 1.22 18.21 5.91
C PRO A 87 2.33 19.05 5.25
N LEU A 88 2.03 19.69 4.11
CA LEU A 88 2.98 20.46 3.30
C LEU A 88 3.62 21.66 4.03
N ASN A 89 3.01 22.11 5.12
CA ASN A 89 3.48 23.23 5.95
C ASN A 89 4.29 22.80 7.18
N LYS A 90 4.68 21.52 7.28
CA LYS A 90 5.42 20.95 8.41
C LYS A 90 6.77 20.41 7.92
N THR A 91 7.79 20.42 8.78
CA THR A 91 9.11 19.85 8.46
C THR A 91 9.05 18.33 8.43
N PRO A 92 9.96 17.63 7.70
CA PRO A 92 9.95 16.17 7.59
C PRO A 92 9.87 15.42 8.94
N GLU A 93 10.54 15.93 9.98
CA GLU A 93 10.59 15.34 11.33
C GLU A 93 9.25 15.43 12.06
N ARG A 94 8.34 16.27 11.56
CA ARG A 94 7.00 16.53 12.09
C ARG A 94 5.89 16.09 11.13
N SER A 95 6.25 15.47 10.02
CA SER A 95 5.33 15.15 8.92
C SER A 95 5.29 13.65 8.67
N SER A 96 4.14 13.16 8.20
CA SER A 96 4.04 11.90 7.45
C SER A 96 4.54 12.11 6.02
N PHE A 97 4.41 11.11 5.16
CA PHE A 97 4.72 11.23 3.74
C PHE A 97 3.85 10.32 2.89
N ILE A 98 3.75 10.67 1.61
CA ILE A 98 3.24 9.81 0.54
C ILE A 98 4.33 9.56 -0.49
N TYR A 99 4.16 8.54 -1.31
CA TYR A 99 4.93 8.41 -2.54
C TYR A 99 4.11 8.83 -3.75
N SER A 100 4.75 9.45 -4.72
CA SER A 100 4.15 9.74 -6.02
C SER A 100 5.13 9.54 -7.17
N GLN A 101 4.58 9.25 -8.35
CA GLN A 101 5.30 9.28 -9.62
C GLN A 101 4.33 9.80 -10.71
N PRO A 102 4.66 10.92 -11.38
CA PRO A 102 5.76 11.83 -11.09
C PRO A 102 5.63 12.48 -9.70
N ALA A 103 6.69 13.12 -9.23
CA ALA A 103 6.69 13.78 -7.91
C ALA A 103 5.54 14.79 -7.75
N LYS A 104 5.17 15.51 -8.83
CA LYS A 104 4.02 16.42 -8.87
C LYS A 104 2.96 15.90 -9.83
N LEU A 105 1.74 15.68 -9.33
CA LEU A 105 0.65 15.05 -10.07
C LEU A 105 -0.25 16.03 -10.85
N SER A 106 0.12 17.32 -10.93
CA SER A 106 -0.71 18.38 -11.51
C SER A 106 -1.06 18.21 -13.00
N GLN A 107 -0.39 17.30 -13.69
CA GLN A 107 -0.64 16.98 -15.10
C GLN A 107 -1.12 15.55 -15.32
N SER A 108 -1.42 14.84 -14.23
CA SER A 108 -1.81 13.43 -14.30
C SER A 108 -3.14 13.25 -15.00
N LYS A 109 -3.14 12.44 -16.07
CA LYS A 109 -4.35 12.09 -16.83
C LYS A 109 -4.96 10.77 -16.36
N LYS A 110 -4.13 9.88 -15.82
CA LYS A 110 -4.45 8.51 -15.42
C LYS A 110 -3.70 8.21 -14.12
N LEU A 111 -4.36 8.41 -12.98
CA LEU A 111 -3.77 8.26 -11.65
C LEU A 111 -4.29 6.99 -10.97
N LEU A 112 -3.38 6.15 -10.48
CA LEU A 112 -3.69 5.05 -9.57
C LEU A 112 -3.30 5.45 -8.14
N VAL A 113 -4.28 5.43 -7.23
CA VAL A 113 -4.07 5.70 -5.80
C VAL A 113 -4.10 4.38 -5.03
N LEU A 114 -3.00 4.03 -4.38
CA LEU A 114 -2.88 2.83 -3.56
C LEU A 114 -3.00 3.18 -2.06
N ILE A 115 -3.93 2.49 -1.39
CA ILE A 115 -4.22 2.68 0.04
C ILE A 115 -4.15 1.32 0.72
N HIS A 116 -3.19 1.15 1.64
CA HIS A 116 -3.04 -0.08 2.41
C HIS A 116 -4.09 -0.19 3.52
N GLY A 117 -4.26 -1.41 4.05
CA GLY A 117 -5.14 -1.70 5.17
C GLY A 117 -4.70 -1.06 6.49
N SER A 118 -5.50 -1.24 7.54
CA SER A 118 -5.16 -0.78 8.89
C SER A 118 -4.09 -1.68 9.55
N GLY A 119 -3.56 -1.22 10.70
CA GLY A 119 -2.61 -1.99 11.51
C GLY A 119 -1.17 -1.53 11.31
N LEU A 120 -0.24 -2.50 11.27
CA LEU A 120 1.21 -2.23 11.31
C LEU A 120 1.85 -2.09 9.92
N VAL A 121 1.08 -2.27 8.85
CA VAL A 121 1.54 -2.01 7.48
C VAL A 121 1.69 -0.51 7.23
N LYS A 122 2.66 -0.14 6.41
CA LYS A 122 2.96 1.23 6.00
C LYS A 122 2.92 1.35 4.47
N ALA A 123 3.20 2.54 3.94
CA ALA A 123 3.30 2.75 2.50
C ALA A 123 4.12 1.66 1.79
N GLY A 124 3.61 1.16 0.67
CA GLY A 124 4.25 0.08 -0.07
C GLY A 124 3.90 -1.33 0.39
N GLN A 125 3.15 -1.53 1.47
CA GLN A 125 2.88 -2.86 2.04
C GLN A 125 1.40 -3.21 2.01
N TRP A 126 1.11 -4.46 1.64
CA TRP A 126 -0.19 -5.11 1.85
C TRP A 126 -0.19 -5.96 3.12
N ALA A 127 0.86 -6.75 3.34
CA ALA A 127 0.96 -7.66 4.48
C ALA A 127 2.40 -8.00 4.83
N ARG A 128 2.81 -7.69 6.08
CA ARG A 128 4.15 -8.04 6.59
C ARG A 128 4.38 -9.56 6.60
N SER A 129 3.35 -10.33 6.95
CA SER A 129 3.41 -11.79 6.99
C SER A 129 3.76 -12.38 5.62
N LEU A 130 3.19 -11.87 4.53
CA LEU A 130 3.51 -12.34 3.18
C LEU A 130 4.91 -11.93 2.73
N ILE A 131 5.38 -10.74 3.11
CA ILE A 131 6.76 -10.33 2.83
C ILE A 131 7.74 -11.31 3.47
N ILE A 132 7.49 -11.68 4.73
CA ILE A 132 8.38 -12.53 5.53
C ILE A 132 8.31 -14.01 5.11
N ASN A 133 7.10 -14.53 4.86
CA ASN A 133 6.90 -15.96 4.62
C ASN A 133 6.88 -16.35 3.14
N ASN A 134 6.75 -15.39 2.22
CA ASN A 134 6.60 -15.66 0.78
C ASN A 134 7.62 -14.88 -0.03
N SER A 135 7.39 -13.59 -0.25
CA SER A 135 8.39 -12.70 -0.86
C SER A 135 7.97 -11.24 -0.74
N LEU A 136 8.90 -10.33 -1.00
CA LEU A 136 8.64 -8.89 -1.18
C LEU A 136 7.46 -8.64 -2.11
N ASP A 137 7.35 -9.36 -3.22
CA ASP A 137 6.25 -9.17 -4.18
C ASP A 137 4.89 -9.59 -3.61
N HIS A 138 4.82 -10.69 -2.88
CA HIS A 138 3.55 -11.20 -2.34
C HIS A 138 2.89 -10.26 -1.34
N GLY A 139 3.69 -9.58 -0.52
CA GLY A 139 3.18 -8.73 0.55
C GLY A 139 3.35 -7.23 0.33
N SER A 140 3.89 -6.79 -0.81
CA SER A 140 4.10 -5.38 -1.12
C SER A 140 3.24 -4.89 -2.29
N GLN A 141 3.23 -3.56 -2.46
CA GLN A 141 2.61 -2.86 -3.58
C GLN A 141 3.52 -2.81 -4.82
N LEU A 142 4.73 -3.38 -4.77
CA LEU A 142 5.68 -3.33 -5.88
C LEU A 142 5.14 -3.96 -7.18
N PRO A 143 4.42 -5.10 -7.16
CA PRO A 143 3.76 -5.62 -8.36
C PRO A 143 2.73 -4.64 -8.95
N TYR A 144 1.96 -3.96 -8.10
CA TYR A 144 1.00 -2.94 -8.54
C TYR A 144 1.71 -1.73 -9.16
N VAL A 145 2.83 -1.29 -8.58
CA VAL A 145 3.67 -0.21 -9.14
C VAL A 145 4.13 -0.57 -10.54
N ARG A 146 4.75 -1.75 -10.72
CA ARG A 146 5.30 -2.16 -12.03
C ARG A 146 4.20 -2.31 -13.09
N GLN A 147 3.06 -2.89 -12.72
CA GLN A 147 1.93 -3.05 -13.64
C GLN A 147 1.29 -1.72 -14.02
N ALA A 148 1.11 -0.81 -13.06
CA ALA A 148 0.59 0.53 -13.30
C ALA A 148 1.51 1.34 -14.24
N GLN A 149 2.82 1.31 -14.00
CA GLN A 149 3.81 1.95 -14.87
C GLN A 149 3.76 1.41 -16.30
N LYS A 150 3.67 0.08 -16.47
CA LYS A 150 3.53 -0.57 -17.78
C LYS A 150 2.27 -0.10 -18.52
N LEU A 151 1.18 0.16 -17.80
CA LEU A 151 -0.09 0.64 -18.34
C LEU A 151 -0.19 2.18 -18.42
N GLY A 152 0.90 2.91 -18.17
CA GLY A 152 0.97 4.35 -18.29
C GLY A 152 0.20 5.12 -17.21
N TYR A 153 0.05 4.53 -16.02
CA TYR A 153 -0.50 5.23 -14.86
C TYR A 153 0.57 6.02 -14.12
N ASP A 154 0.22 7.23 -13.73
CA ASP A 154 0.86 7.89 -12.61
C ASP A 154 0.41 7.22 -11.31
N LEU A 155 1.26 7.30 -10.29
CA LEU A 155 1.07 6.60 -9.02
C LEU A 155 1.01 7.58 -7.85
N LEU A 156 0.14 7.28 -6.89
CA LEU A 156 0.17 7.83 -5.55
C LEU A 156 0.01 6.70 -4.55
N ILE A 157 0.93 6.58 -3.59
CA ILE A 157 0.85 5.62 -2.49
C ILE A 157 0.75 6.37 -1.18
N THR A 158 -0.30 6.06 -0.42
CA THR A 158 -0.55 6.66 0.89
C THR A 158 0.19 5.93 2.02
N ASN A 159 0.43 6.61 3.15
CA ASN A 159 0.97 6.04 4.37
C ASN A 159 0.00 6.23 5.54
N THR A 160 -1.22 5.72 5.41
CA THR A 160 -2.36 6.08 6.28
C THR A 160 -2.18 5.67 7.74
N ASN A 161 -1.32 4.70 8.05
CA ASN A 161 -1.03 4.28 9.42
C ASN A 161 0.18 5.02 10.02
N ASP A 162 0.80 5.96 9.30
CA ASP A 162 1.91 6.78 9.77
C ASP A 162 1.42 8.10 10.37
N CYS A 163 0.91 8.02 11.60
CA CYS A 163 0.21 9.12 12.26
C CYS A 163 0.99 9.74 13.44
N THR A 164 2.18 9.24 13.77
CA THR A 164 2.97 9.69 14.94
C THR A 164 4.43 9.96 14.62
N ARG A 165 5.06 10.81 15.42
CA ARG A 165 6.52 11.03 15.44
C ARG A 165 7.01 11.00 16.89
N PHE A 166 8.14 10.34 17.12
CA PHE A 166 8.79 10.30 18.42
C PHE A 166 9.65 11.54 18.65
N TYR A 167 9.34 12.32 19.68
CA TYR A 167 10.13 13.47 20.10
C TYR A 167 9.74 13.91 21.51
N ASN A 168 10.65 14.63 22.18
CA ASN A 168 10.47 15.02 23.59
C ASN A 168 10.15 13.81 24.49
N GLY A 169 10.77 12.66 24.19
CA GLY A 169 10.65 11.42 24.98
C GLY A 169 9.32 10.65 24.82
N LYS A 170 8.48 10.99 23.84
CA LYS A 170 7.20 10.31 23.62
C LYS A 170 6.76 10.33 22.15
N ASP A 171 5.81 9.48 21.80
CA ASP A 171 5.07 9.60 20.55
C ASP A 171 4.08 10.75 20.61
N ASN A 172 4.07 11.55 19.54
CA ASN A 172 3.11 12.63 19.37
C ASN A 172 2.40 12.45 18.03
N LEU A 173 1.12 12.77 18.01
CA LEU A 173 0.32 12.74 16.78
C LEU A 173 0.83 13.80 15.79
N ILE A 174 0.82 13.45 14.51
CA ILE A 174 1.16 14.35 13.41
C ILE A 174 -0.06 15.23 13.11
N GLU A 175 0.00 16.48 13.56
CA GLU A 175 -1.08 17.46 13.40
C GLU A 175 -1.58 17.53 11.94
N GLY A 176 -2.91 17.46 11.74
CA GLY A 176 -3.55 17.49 10.43
C GLY A 176 -3.70 16.12 9.75
N VAL A 177 -2.94 15.09 10.15
CA VAL A 177 -3.03 13.71 9.63
C VAL A 177 -2.98 12.66 10.75
N GLU A 178 -3.57 12.99 11.90
CA GLU A 178 -3.48 12.20 13.15
C GLU A 178 -4.15 10.82 13.08
N THR A 179 -4.96 10.56 12.04
CA THR A 179 -5.65 9.29 11.84
C THR A 179 -5.61 8.88 10.37
N PRO A 180 -5.80 7.58 10.04
CA PRO A 180 -5.91 7.11 8.66
C PRO A 180 -6.93 7.91 7.84
N LEU A 181 -8.08 8.23 8.44
CA LEU A 181 -9.12 9.02 7.79
C LEU A 181 -8.66 10.46 7.52
N LYS A 182 -7.99 11.11 8.48
CA LYS A 182 -7.47 12.46 8.31
C LYS A 182 -6.33 12.50 7.28
N HIS A 183 -5.43 11.52 7.29
CA HIS A 183 -4.39 11.35 6.28
C HIS A 183 -5.00 11.24 4.87
N THR A 184 -5.94 10.32 4.64
CA THR A 184 -6.59 10.16 3.33
C THR A 184 -7.34 11.43 2.90
N LYS A 185 -8.05 12.09 3.82
CA LYS A 185 -8.72 13.38 3.54
C LYS A 185 -7.71 14.47 3.16
N TYR A 186 -6.57 14.54 3.86
CA TYR A 186 -5.52 15.50 3.57
C TYR A 186 -4.92 15.27 2.18
N VAL A 187 -4.55 14.03 1.86
CA VAL A 187 -4.02 13.65 0.54
C VAL A 187 -5.01 13.97 -0.56
N TRP A 188 -6.28 13.60 -0.36
CA TRP A 188 -7.32 13.89 -1.35
C TRP A 188 -7.46 15.40 -1.57
N LYS A 189 -7.58 16.19 -0.50
CA LYS A 189 -7.82 17.63 -0.59
C LYS A 189 -6.63 18.44 -1.09
N ASN A 190 -5.40 18.03 -0.76
CA ASN A 190 -4.21 18.85 -1.00
C ASN A 190 -3.31 18.31 -2.11
N ILE A 191 -3.51 17.07 -2.57
CA ILE A 191 -2.68 16.44 -3.60
C ILE A 191 -3.53 16.02 -4.80
N VAL A 192 -4.61 15.26 -4.57
CA VAL A 192 -5.46 14.75 -5.66
C VAL A 192 -6.33 15.86 -6.26
N LEU A 193 -7.12 16.57 -5.44
CA LEU A 193 -7.96 17.67 -5.90
C LEU A 193 -7.17 18.83 -6.53
N PRO A 194 -6.05 19.32 -5.95
CA PRO A 194 -5.33 20.46 -6.53
C PRO A 194 -4.63 20.12 -7.84
N SER A 195 -4.52 18.84 -8.20
CA SER A 195 -4.13 18.45 -9.55
C SER A 195 -5.20 18.82 -10.59
N LYS A 196 -6.41 19.24 -10.15
CA LYS A 196 -7.52 19.81 -10.93
C LYS A 196 -8.23 20.91 -10.10
N PRO A 197 -7.62 22.10 -9.98
CA PRO A 197 -7.98 23.09 -8.97
C PRO A 197 -9.41 23.65 -9.07
N GLU A 198 -10.05 23.60 -10.24
CA GLU A 198 -11.42 24.08 -10.48
C GLU A 198 -12.50 23.20 -9.80
N SER A 199 -12.13 22.00 -9.37
CA SER A 199 -13.10 20.99 -8.91
C SER A 199 -13.42 21.01 -7.41
N VAL A 200 -12.90 22.00 -6.67
CA VAL A 200 -13.01 22.05 -5.20
C VAL A 200 -14.41 22.43 -4.72
N GLU A 201 -15.16 23.20 -5.49
CA GLU A 201 -16.49 23.72 -5.09
C GLU A 201 -17.61 22.66 -5.16
N ASN A 202 -17.43 21.58 -5.94
CA ASN A 202 -18.41 20.50 -6.05
C ASN A 202 -17.74 19.11 -6.01
N PHE A 203 -17.39 18.67 -4.80
CA PHE A 203 -16.73 17.40 -4.54
C PHE A 203 -17.45 16.18 -5.16
N LEU A 204 -18.79 16.18 -5.17
CA LEU A 204 -19.55 15.06 -5.69
C LEU A 204 -19.37 14.90 -7.19
N ASP A 205 -19.59 15.99 -7.91
CA ASP A 205 -19.50 15.95 -9.37
C ASP A 205 -18.05 15.68 -9.78
N PHE A 206 -17.07 16.28 -9.09
CA PHE A 206 -15.67 15.91 -9.26
C PHE A 206 -15.41 14.41 -9.07
N PHE A 207 -15.93 13.83 -7.99
CA PHE A 207 -15.69 12.42 -7.68
C PHE A 207 -16.22 11.53 -8.81
N LYS A 208 -17.44 11.79 -9.29
CA LYS A 208 -18.01 11.08 -10.44
C LYS A 208 -17.21 11.33 -11.73
N GLU A 209 -16.76 12.56 -11.92
CA GLU A 209 -15.97 12.95 -13.08
C GLU A 209 -14.50 12.52 -13.01
N SER A 210 -13.99 12.03 -11.89
CA SER A 210 -12.56 11.69 -11.79
C SER A 210 -12.32 10.25 -11.36
N VAL A 211 -13.19 9.66 -10.55
CA VAL A 211 -13.05 8.29 -10.06
C VAL A 211 -13.93 7.36 -10.87
N PHE A 212 -13.33 6.50 -11.69
CA PHE A 212 -14.05 5.58 -12.59
C PHE A 212 -13.93 4.11 -12.21
N ALA A 213 -12.99 3.79 -11.31
CA ALA A 213 -12.78 2.45 -10.80
C ALA A 213 -12.35 2.54 -9.33
N ILE A 214 -12.88 1.65 -8.51
CA ILE A 214 -12.48 1.42 -7.12
C ILE A 214 -12.36 -0.08 -6.94
N ALA A 215 -11.15 -0.56 -6.66
CA ALA A 215 -10.87 -1.96 -6.42
C ALA A 215 -10.54 -2.16 -4.94
N PHE A 216 -11.39 -2.92 -4.26
CA PHE A 216 -11.16 -3.35 -2.89
C PHE A 216 -10.62 -4.78 -2.86
N THR A 217 -9.83 -5.10 -1.85
CA THR A 217 -9.26 -6.43 -1.63
C THR A 217 -9.61 -6.86 -0.22
N ASP A 218 -10.73 -7.58 -0.13
CA ASP A 218 -11.36 -8.07 1.10
C ASP A 218 -11.58 -6.97 2.13
N ALA A 219 -12.14 -5.85 1.67
CA ALA A 219 -12.28 -4.67 2.51
C ALA A 219 -13.43 -4.82 3.51
N VAL A 220 -13.18 -4.38 4.74
CA VAL A 220 -14.22 -4.17 5.75
C VAL A 220 -14.87 -2.82 5.48
N MET A 221 -16.06 -2.84 4.88
CA MET A 221 -16.78 -1.63 4.48
C MET A 221 -18.20 -1.57 5.02
N GLY A 222 -18.62 -0.35 5.39
CA GLY A 222 -20.04 -0.03 5.60
C GLY A 222 -20.79 0.14 4.28
N SER A 223 -22.11 0.29 4.35
CA SER A 223 -22.92 0.60 3.17
C SER A 223 -22.59 2.00 2.64
N PRO A 224 -22.47 2.18 1.30
CA PRO A 224 -22.36 3.51 0.71
C PRO A 224 -23.53 4.41 1.15
N GLN A 225 -23.23 5.69 1.35
CA GLN A 225 -24.24 6.71 1.57
C GLN A 225 -25.26 6.69 0.42
N SER A 226 -26.55 6.88 0.73
CA SER A 226 -27.65 6.76 -0.23
C SER A 226 -27.44 7.58 -1.50
N LYS A 227 -26.99 8.83 -1.37
CA LYS A 227 -26.72 9.75 -2.49
C LYS A 227 -25.63 9.30 -3.48
N TYR A 228 -24.75 8.38 -3.07
CA TYR A 228 -23.63 7.90 -3.90
C TYR A 228 -23.77 6.43 -4.26
N ARG A 229 -24.82 5.75 -3.77
CA ARG A 229 -24.90 4.29 -3.80
C ARG A 229 -24.81 3.73 -5.21
N ASP A 230 -25.62 4.24 -6.13
CA ASP A 230 -25.68 3.68 -7.48
C ASP A 230 -24.36 3.88 -8.23
N TYR A 231 -23.78 5.08 -8.14
CA TYR A 231 -22.49 5.36 -8.75
C TYR A 231 -21.37 4.50 -8.14
N MET A 232 -21.32 4.42 -6.81
CA MET A 232 -20.34 3.58 -6.11
C MET A 232 -20.49 2.11 -6.52
N CYS A 233 -21.71 1.57 -6.62
CA CYS A 233 -21.93 0.19 -7.04
C CYS A 233 -21.50 -0.06 -8.50
N ASP A 234 -21.64 0.94 -9.38
CA ASP A 234 -21.16 0.84 -10.77
C ASP A 234 -19.62 0.80 -10.84
N VAL A 235 -18.94 1.72 -10.15
CA VAL A 235 -17.47 1.86 -10.29
C VAL A 235 -16.66 0.98 -9.35
N THR A 236 -17.28 0.20 -8.47
CA THR A 236 -16.57 -0.53 -7.41
C THR A 236 -16.71 -2.05 -7.54
N CYS A 237 -15.60 -2.77 -7.32
CA CYS A 237 -15.58 -4.20 -7.11
C CYS A 237 -14.67 -4.55 -5.91
N ASP A 238 -15.06 -5.57 -5.14
CA ASP A 238 -14.31 -6.07 -3.99
C ASP A 238 -13.92 -7.54 -4.21
N TRP A 239 -12.62 -7.82 -4.22
CA TRP A 239 -12.05 -9.17 -4.33
C TRP A 239 -11.85 -9.73 -2.94
N VAL A 240 -12.76 -10.59 -2.50
CA VAL A 240 -12.82 -11.11 -1.12
C VAL A 240 -12.16 -12.47 -0.98
N ALA A 241 -11.72 -12.79 0.23
CA ALA A 241 -11.21 -14.12 0.54
C ALA A 241 -12.31 -15.17 0.34
N SER A 242 -12.02 -16.22 -0.44
CA SER A 242 -12.98 -17.26 -0.79
C SER A 242 -12.26 -18.55 -1.19
N ASN A 243 -12.95 -19.68 -1.04
CA ASN A 243 -12.48 -20.99 -1.50
C ASN A 243 -12.88 -21.28 -2.97
N THR A 244 -13.52 -20.32 -3.65
CA THR A 244 -13.93 -20.45 -5.05
C THR A 244 -12.89 -19.86 -5.99
N PRO A 245 -12.85 -20.26 -7.29
CA PRO A 245 -11.92 -19.70 -8.27
C PRO A 245 -12.01 -18.17 -8.38
N LEU A 246 -10.90 -17.52 -8.76
CA LEU A 246 -10.83 -16.08 -9.01
C LEU A 246 -12.01 -15.60 -9.86
N ASP A 247 -12.56 -14.43 -9.53
CA ASP A 247 -13.69 -13.76 -10.17
C ASP A 247 -15.07 -14.43 -10.02
N THR A 248 -15.15 -15.58 -9.33
CA THR A 248 -16.44 -16.20 -8.98
C THR A 248 -17.26 -15.23 -8.10
N PRO A 249 -18.51 -14.90 -8.46
CA PRO A 249 -19.33 -14.03 -7.64
C PRO A 249 -19.59 -14.61 -6.24
N VAL A 250 -19.33 -13.82 -5.19
CA VAL A 250 -19.58 -14.21 -3.79
C VAL A 250 -20.89 -13.61 -3.28
N SER A 251 -21.23 -12.40 -3.73
CA SER A 251 -22.58 -11.83 -3.53
C SER A 251 -22.93 -10.86 -4.65
N GLN A 252 -24.20 -10.90 -5.09
CA GLN A 252 -24.72 -10.06 -6.16
C GLN A 252 -26.10 -9.49 -5.78
N SER A 253 -26.14 -8.50 -4.88
CA SER A 253 -27.30 -7.63 -4.80
C SER A 253 -27.06 -6.42 -5.69
N LYS A 254 -28.03 -6.05 -6.54
CA LYS A 254 -27.96 -4.84 -7.38
C LYS A 254 -27.82 -3.55 -6.55
N LYS A 255 -28.10 -3.60 -5.24
CA LYS A 255 -27.99 -2.46 -4.31
C LYS A 255 -26.71 -2.48 -3.47
N SER A 256 -25.80 -3.43 -3.72
CA SER A 256 -24.52 -3.55 -3.02
C SER A 256 -23.36 -3.52 -4.00
N ILE A 257 -22.20 -3.14 -3.49
CA ILE A 257 -20.92 -3.29 -4.20
C ILE A 257 -20.76 -4.75 -4.63
N ARG A 258 -20.34 -4.96 -5.88
CA ARG A 258 -20.04 -6.29 -6.41
C ARG A 258 -18.90 -6.92 -5.60
N ARG A 259 -19.09 -8.16 -5.13
CA ARG A 259 -18.03 -8.95 -4.47
C ARG A 259 -17.75 -10.21 -5.27
N VAL A 260 -16.48 -10.44 -5.58
CA VAL A 260 -16.00 -11.62 -6.29
C VAL A 260 -14.87 -12.27 -5.50
N SER A 261 -14.61 -13.54 -5.75
CA SER A 261 -13.50 -14.26 -5.14
C SER A 261 -12.16 -13.69 -5.60
N ALA A 262 -11.24 -13.50 -4.66
CA ALA A 262 -9.83 -13.22 -4.95
C ALA A 262 -9.03 -14.46 -5.38
N GLY A 263 -9.66 -15.64 -5.45
CA GLY A 263 -8.99 -16.92 -5.75
C GLY A 263 -8.12 -17.45 -4.61
N HIS A 264 -8.30 -16.92 -3.39
CA HIS A 264 -7.52 -17.33 -2.22
C HIS A 264 -8.36 -17.24 -0.94
N THR A 265 -8.13 -18.15 0.01
CA THR A 265 -8.94 -18.28 1.25
C THR A 265 -8.50 -17.37 2.39
N LYS A 266 -7.32 -16.75 2.28
CA LYS A 266 -6.74 -15.87 3.30
C LYS A 266 -6.83 -14.40 2.89
N HIS A 267 -7.23 -13.56 3.85
CA HIS A 267 -7.38 -12.11 3.69
C HIS A 267 -6.14 -11.43 3.10
N GLU A 268 -4.96 -11.69 3.69
CA GLU A 268 -3.72 -11.03 3.35
C GLU A 268 -3.25 -11.29 1.90
N TRP A 269 -3.73 -12.37 1.29
CA TRP A 269 -3.39 -12.75 -0.08
C TRP A 269 -4.21 -12.04 -1.15
N THR A 270 -5.37 -11.50 -0.79
CA THR A 270 -6.37 -11.05 -1.77
C THR A 270 -5.85 -9.98 -2.72
N SER A 271 -4.98 -9.07 -2.25
CA SER A 271 -4.34 -8.09 -3.13
C SER A 271 -3.38 -8.73 -4.14
N TYR A 272 -2.56 -9.68 -3.72
CA TYR A 272 -1.60 -10.31 -4.63
C TYR A 272 -2.28 -11.28 -5.61
N SER A 273 -3.18 -12.13 -5.11
CA SER A 273 -3.80 -13.18 -5.92
C SER A 273 -4.77 -12.64 -6.98
N ALA A 274 -5.37 -11.48 -6.75
CA ALA A 274 -6.34 -10.87 -7.66
C ALA A 274 -5.75 -9.78 -8.58
N ILE A 275 -4.44 -9.51 -8.53
CA ILE A 275 -3.83 -8.35 -9.19
C ILE A 275 -4.18 -8.24 -10.68
N ASP A 276 -4.10 -9.34 -11.43
CA ASP A 276 -4.39 -9.34 -12.87
C ASP A 276 -5.86 -9.02 -13.16
N SER A 277 -6.78 -9.59 -12.38
CA SER A 277 -8.22 -9.29 -12.50
C SER A 277 -8.54 -7.85 -12.10
N ILE A 278 -7.88 -7.34 -11.06
CA ILE A 278 -8.04 -5.95 -10.63
C ILE A 278 -7.62 -4.98 -11.74
N PHE A 279 -6.44 -5.18 -12.36
CA PHE A 279 -6.01 -4.32 -13.45
C PHE A 279 -6.89 -4.45 -14.69
N LYS A 280 -7.37 -5.66 -15.00
CA LYS A 280 -8.36 -5.86 -16.07
C LYS A 280 -9.62 -5.03 -15.82
N PHE A 281 -10.18 -5.10 -14.62
CA PHE A 281 -11.36 -4.30 -14.23
C PHE A 281 -11.11 -2.79 -14.35
N ILE A 282 -9.95 -2.31 -13.87
CA ILE A 282 -9.62 -0.89 -13.95
C ILE A 282 -9.50 -0.43 -15.41
N GLU A 283 -8.86 -1.22 -16.28
CA GLU A 283 -8.72 -0.88 -17.71
C GLU A 283 -10.08 -0.92 -18.44
N GLU A 284 -10.93 -1.92 -18.20
CA GLU A 284 -12.29 -1.97 -18.75
C GLU A 284 -13.11 -0.72 -18.35
N LYS A 285 -13.00 -0.29 -17.09
CA LYS A 285 -13.65 0.94 -16.61
C LYS A 285 -13.05 2.20 -17.24
N TYR A 286 -11.74 2.22 -17.48
CA TYR A 286 -11.07 3.32 -18.17
C TYR A 286 -11.52 3.42 -19.63
N GLU A 287 -11.55 2.32 -20.38
CA GLU A 287 -12.01 2.27 -21.77
C GLU A 287 -13.46 2.73 -21.91
N HIS A 288 -14.36 2.21 -21.06
CA HIS A 288 -15.77 2.64 -21.04
C HIS A 288 -15.92 4.14 -20.78
N ARG A 289 -15.03 4.70 -19.95
CA ARG A 289 -15.01 6.14 -19.68
C ARG A 289 -14.52 6.95 -20.87
N GLN A 290 -13.52 6.48 -21.61
CA GLN A 290 -13.05 7.17 -22.82
C GLN A 290 -14.13 7.17 -23.91
N ASN A 291 -14.86 6.06 -24.07
CA ASN A 291 -15.93 5.94 -25.07
C ASN A 291 -17.18 6.80 -24.77
N LYS A 292 -17.31 7.31 -23.54
CA LYS A 292 -18.42 8.20 -23.13
C LYS A 292 -18.10 9.69 -23.24
N LYS A 293 -16.83 10.05 -23.50
CA LYS A 293 -16.39 11.43 -23.70
C LYS A 293 -16.43 11.79 -25.18
#